data_AF-A0A376L126-F1
#
_entry.id   AF-A0A376L126-F1
#
_cell.length_a   1.000
_cell.length_b   1.000
_cell.length_c   1.000
_cell.angle_alpha   90.00
_cell.angle_beta   90.00
_cell.angle_gamma   90.00
#
_symmetry.space_group_name_H-M   'P 1'
#
loop_
_entity.id
_entity.type
_entity.pdbx_description
1 polymer ?
#
loop_
_entity_poly.entity_id
_entity_poly.type
_entity_poly.pdbx_seq_one_letter_code
_entity_poly.pdbx_strand_id
1 'polypeptide(L)'
;MLRGLAELFLNDLSEKTGSHDIVRLHRLILQMNRALGMFEAQSKLWRLASLAQSSGAPVTKWATREEREGQLHLWFHCVGIRVSDQLERLLWRSIPHIIVTSATLRSLNSFFAFAGDERAERESGRPFCGAGFPL
;
A
#
# COMPACT_ATOMS: atom_id res chain seq x y z
N MET A 1 13.94 -1.15 -16.18
CA MET A 1 13.03 -0.80 -17.30
C MET A 1 12.04 0.31 -16.96
N LEU A 2 11.19 0.19 -15.92
CA LEU A 2 10.17 1.21 -15.60
C LEU A 2 10.71 2.62 -15.30
N ARG A 3 11.88 2.71 -14.64
CA ARG A 3 12.53 3.99 -14.34
C ARG A 3 12.99 4.74 -15.60
N GLY A 4 13.49 4.02 -16.61
CA GLY A 4 13.86 4.60 -17.90
C GLY A 4 12.66 5.06 -18.73
N LEU A 5 11.50 4.40 -18.59
CA LEU A 5 10.23 4.84 -19.18
C LEU A 5 9.72 6.13 -18.52
N ALA A 6 9.82 6.24 -17.19
CA ALA A 6 9.47 7.44 -16.45
C ALA A 6 10.38 8.64 -16.81
N GLU A 7 11.68 8.40 -17.00
CA GLU A 7 12.64 9.42 -17.46
C GLU A 7 12.38 9.84 -18.90
N LEU A 8 12.03 8.91 -19.80
CA LEU A 8 11.56 9.22 -21.16
C LEU A 8 10.30 10.10 -21.15
N PHE A 9 9.35 9.79 -20.27
CA PHE A 9 8.14 10.58 -20.10
C PHE A 9 8.41 11.98 -19.57
N LEU A 10 9.30 12.11 -18.57
CA LEU A 10 9.69 13.42 -18.04
C LEU A 10 10.44 14.25 -19.08
N ASN A 11 11.30 13.64 -19.88
CA ASN A 11 11.99 14.32 -20.98
C ASN A 11 11.00 14.78 -22.07
N ASP A 12 10.03 13.94 -22.47
CA ASP A 12 9.01 14.33 -23.45
C ASP A 12 8.11 15.48 -22.94
N LEU A 13 7.78 15.49 -21.64
CA LEU A 13 7.09 16.62 -21.01
C LEU A 13 7.94 17.89 -21.02
N SER A 14 9.22 17.77 -20.67
CA SER A 14 10.12 18.93 -20.62
C SER A 14 10.29 19.54 -22.00
N GLU A 15 10.40 18.72 -23.04
CA GLU A 15 10.55 19.16 -24.42
C GLU A 15 9.26 19.81 -24.94
N LYS A 16 8.10 19.23 -24.63
CA LYS A 16 6.80 19.76 -25.10
C LYS A 16 6.31 20.98 -24.34
N THR A 17 6.79 21.22 -23.12
CA THR A 17 6.42 22.39 -22.31
C THR A 17 6.94 23.71 -22.89
N GLY A 18 8.02 23.67 -23.67
CA GLY A 18 8.57 24.86 -24.33
C GLY A 18 7.95 25.19 -25.69
N SER A 19 7.25 24.26 -26.35
CA SER A 19 6.92 24.38 -27.79
C SER A 19 5.44 24.25 -28.15
N HIS A 20 4.54 23.86 -27.23
CA HIS A 20 3.16 23.50 -27.56
C HIS A 20 2.11 24.40 -26.89
N ASP A 21 0.99 24.57 -27.61
CA ASP A 21 -0.22 25.25 -27.14
C ASP A 21 -0.78 24.61 -25.85
N ILE A 22 -1.28 25.45 -24.92
CA ILE A 22 -1.67 25.07 -23.55
C ILE A 22 -2.67 23.91 -23.53
N VAL A 23 -3.60 23.89 -24.50
CA VAL A 23 -4.64 22.84 -24.60
C VAL A 23 -4.03 21.49 -24.97
N ARG A 24 -3.01 21.46 -25.83
CA ARG A 24 -2.33 20.22 -26.24
C ARG A 24 -1.47 19.67 -25.10
N LEU A 25 -0.82 20.58 -24.35
CA LEU A 25 -0.06 20.24 -23.16
C LEU A 25 -0.95 19.65 -22.06
N HIS A 26 -2.12 20.25 -21.82
CA HIS A 26 -3.08 19.70 -20.86
C HIS A 26 -3.57 18.30 -21.25
N ARG A 27 -3.86 18.05 -22.54
CA ARG A 27 -4.21 16.71 -23.04
C ARG A 27 -3.09 15.69 -22.81
N LEU A 28 -1.85 16.09 -23.06
CA LEU A 28 -0.67 15.25 -22.80
C LEU A 28 -0.53 14.92 -21.31
N ILE A 29 -0.64 15.91 -20.43
CA ILE A 29 -0.61 15.69 -18.98
C ILE A 29 -1.70 14.70 -18.54
N LEU A 30 -2.93 14.83 -19.05
CA LEU A 30 -4.01 13.91 -18.72
C LEU A 30 -3.74 12.48 -19.21
N GLN A 31 -3.21 12.32 -20.43
CA GLN A 31 -2.82 11.01 -20.96
C GLN A 31 -1.71 10.38 -20.10
N MET A 32 -0.73 11.18 -19.71
CA MET A 32 0.40 10.72 -18.90
C MET A 32 0.00 10.38 -17.47
N ASN A 33 -0.92 11.13 -16.84
CA ASN A 33 -1.44 10.78 -15.53
C ASN A 33 -2.15 9.42 -15.52
N ARG A 34 -2.89 9.10 -16.59
CA ARG A 34 -3.52 7.76 -16.74
C ARG A 34 -2.47 6.67 -16.90
N ALA A 35 -1.46 6.91 -17.74
CA ALA A 35 -0.36 5.96 -17.93
C ALA A 35 0.42 5.73 -16.62
N LEU A 36 0.74 6.80 -15.89
CA LEU A 36 1.43 6.75 -14.61
C LEU A 36 0.62 5.94 -13.58
N GLY A 37 -0.68 6.18 -13.46
CA GLY A 37 -1.56 5.41 -12.57
C GLY A 37 -1.54 3.91 -12.89
N MET A 38 -1.56 3.54 -14.18
CA MET A 38 -1.44 2.14 -14.59
C MET A 38 -0.09 1.54 -14.19
N PHE A 39 1.01 2.26 -14.43
CA PHE A 39 2.36 1.77 -14.08
C PHE A 39 2.58 1.68 -12.57
N GLU A 40 2.03 2.60 -11.78
CA GLU A 40 2.08 2.50 -10.32
C GLU A 40 1.34 1.25 -9.82
N ALA A 41 0.14 0.99 -10.34
CA ALA A 41 -0.62 -0.20 -9.97
C ALA A 41 0.14 -1.48 -10.35
N GLN A 42 0.66 -1.56 -11.58
CA GLN A 42 1.43 -2.71 -12.04
C GLN A 42 2.72 -2.90 -11.24
N SER A 43 3.49 -1.84 -11.00
CA SER A 43 4.75 -1.94 -10.25
C SER A 43 4.51 -2.36 -8.79
N LYS A 44 3.47 -1.83 -8.13
CA LYS A 44 3.06 -2.26 -6.79
C LYS A 44 2.64 -3.74 -6.79
N LEU A 45 1.83 -4.16 -7.76
CA LEU A 45 1.36 -5.53 -7.90
C LEU A 45 2.54 -6.51 -8.06
N TRP A 46 3.40 -6.29 -9.05
CA TRP A 46 4.53 -7.18 -9.32
C TRP A 46 5.58 -7.16 -8.21
N ARG A 47 5.77 -6.02 -7.55
CA ARG A 47 6.62 -5.95 -6.36
C ARG A 47 6.06 -6.85 -5.25
N LEU A 48 4.77 -6.75 -4.91
CA LEU A 48 4.15 -7.64 -3.92
C LEU A 48 4.15 -9.11 -4.37
N ALA A 49 3.90 -9.37 -5.65
CA ALA A 49 3.93 -10.71 -6.23
C ALA A 49 5.31 -11.37 -6.12
N SER A 50 6.39 -10.59 -6.19
CA SER A 50 7.76 -11.09 -6.06
C SER A 50 8.17 -11.39 -4.61
N LEU A 51 7.46 -10.85 -3.61
CA LEU A 51 7.76 -11.10 -2.21
C LEU A 51 7.31 -12.50 -1.80
N ALA A 52 8.19 -13.25 -1.14
CA ALA A 52 7.84 -14.51 -0.50
C ALA A 52 7.00 -14.27 0.76
N GLN A 53 7.41 -13.30 1.57
CA GLN A 53 6.76 -12.92 2.83
C GLN A 53 6.70 -11.40 2.97
N SER A 54 5.71 -10.93 3.73
CA SER A 54 5.55 -9.56 4.19
C SER A 54 5.21 -9.58 5.68
N SER A 55 5.99 -8.87 6.50
CA SER A 55 5.82 -8.83 7.96
C SER A 55 5.74 -10.22 8.61
N GLY A 56 6.61 -11.14 8.18
CA GLY A 56 6.68 -12.52 8.67
C GLY A 56 5.51 -13.43 8.27
N ALA A 57 4.57 -12.99 7.44
CA ALA A 57 3.50 -13.82 6.87
C ALA A 57 3.63 -13.94 5.34
N PRO A 58 3.11 -15.02 4.73
CA PRO A 58 3.05 -15.13 3.27
C PRO A 58 2.15 -14.05 2.66
N VAL A 59 2.45 -13.67 1.41
CA VAL A 59 1.58 -12.81 0.60
C VAL A 59 0.58 -13.68 -0.14
N THR A 60 -0.71 -13.45 0.03
CA THR A 60 -1.78 -14.13 -0.72
C THR A 60 -1.80 -13.65 -2.16
N LYS A 61 -1.84 -14.60 -3.10
CA LYS A 61 -1.78 -14.35 -4.55
C LYS A 61 -2.84 -15.19 -5.25
N TRP A 62 -3.71 -14.57 -6.02
CA TRP A 62 -4.71 -15.28 -6.82
C TRP A 62 -5.06 -14.50 -8.09
N ALA A 63 -5.65 -15.20 -9.06
CA ALA A 63 -6.13 -14.60 -10.29
C ALA A 63 -7.65 -14.77 -10.41
N THR A 64 -8.35 -13.74 -10.86
CA THR A 64 -9.77 -13.81 -11.20
C THR A 64 -9.94 -13.55 -12.69
N ARG A 65 -10.87 -14.28 -13.31
CA ARG A 65 -11.30 -14.02 -14.69
C ARG A 65 -12.71 -13.44 -14.62
N GLU A 66 -12.88 -12.24 -15.15
CA GLU A 66 -14.14 -11.51 -15.12
C GLU A 66 -14.49 -11.06 -16.53
N GLU A 67 -15.75 -11.22 -16.93
CA GLU A 67 -16.25 -10.67 -18.18
C GLU A 67 -16.65 -9.22 -17.98
N ARG A 68 -16.09 -8.32 -18.78
CA ARG A 68 -16.41 -6.90 -18.79
C ARG A 68 -16.52 -6.42 -20.22
N GLU A 69 -17.58 -5.68 -20.53
CA GLU A 69 -17.82 -5.12 -21.87
C GLU A 69 -17.79 -6.19 -22.98
N GLY A 70 -18.24 -7.42 -22.67
CA GLY A 70 -18.25 -8.57 -23.59
C GLY A 70 -16.88 -9.18 -23.87
N GLN A 71 -15.84 -8.75 -23.14
CA GLN A 71 -14.49 -9.31 -23.22
C GLN A 71 -14.08 -9.96 -21.89
N LEU A 72 -13.25 -10.99 -21.97
CA LEU A 72 -12.69 -11.64 -20.77
C LEU A 72 -11.45 -10.88 -20.29
N HIS A 73 -11.53 -10.34 -19.08
CA HIS A 73 -10.42 -9.69 -18.39
C HIS A 73 -9.83 -10.62 -17.33
N LEU A 74 -8.50 -10.64 -17.23
CA LEU A 74 -7.77 -11.35 -16.18
C LEU A 74 -7.25 -10.34 -15.16
N TRP A 75 -7.59 -10.56 -13.90
CA TRP A 75 -7.09 -9.77 -12.78
C TRP A 75 -6.16 -10.62 -11.93
N PHE A 76 -5.08 -10.02 -11.46
CA PHE A 76 -4.15 -10.65 -10.53
C PHE A 76 -4.11 -9.83 -9.25
N HIS A 77 -4.31 -10.50 -8.13
CA HIS A 77 -4.46 -9.90 -6.81
C HIS A 77 -3.32 -10.36 -5.92
N CYS A 78 -2.70 -9.43 -5.21
CA CYS A 78 -1.64 -9.71 -4.24
C CYS A 78 -1.93 -8.92 -2.95
N VAL A 79 -2.07 -9.62 -1.82
CA VAL A 79 -2.39 -8.99 -0.53
C VAL A 79 -1.43 -9.49 0.55
N GLY A 80 -0.79 -8.56 1.27
CA GLY A 80 -0.02 -8.88 2.46
C GLY A 80 -0.97 -9.16 3.63
N ILE A 81 -0.90 -10.35 4.21
CA ILE A 81 -1.80 -10.74 5.32
C ILE A 81 -1.44 -10.00 6.61
N ARG A 82 -0.17 -9.63 6.78
CA ARG A 82 0.34 -8.86 7.94
C ARG A 82 0.96 -7.56 7.48
N VAL A 83 0.71 -6.51 8.24
CA VAL A 83 1.18 -5.13 7.98
C VAL A 83 1.94 -4.51 9.15
N SER A 84 2.38 -5.32 10.13
CA SER A 84 3.04 -4.85 11.35
C SER A 84 4.30 -4.02 11.05
N ASP A 85 5.18 -4.52 10.19
CA ASP A 85 6.46 -3.87 9.88
C ASP A 85 6.26 -2.52 9.17
N GLN A 86 5.18 -2.43 8.37
CA GLN A 86 4.83 -1.19 7.68
C GLN A 86 4.34 -0.14 8.67
N LEU A 87 3.51 -0.54 9.64
CA LEU A 87 3.02 0.36 10.69
C LEU A 87 4.16 0.81 11.62
N GLU A 88 5.07 -0.11 11.93
CA GLU A 88 6.27 0.18 12.71
C GLU A 88 7.18 1.19 12.03
N ARG A 89 7.49 0.96 10.75
CA ARG A 89 8.35 1.86 9.99
C ARG A 89 7.74 3.24 9.77
N LEU A 90 6.43 3.34 9.55
CA LEU A 90 5.79 4.60 9.20
C LEU A 90 5.35 5.40 10.43
N LEU A 91 4.79 4.74 11.44
CA LEU A 91 4.20 5.40 12.60
C LEU A 91 5.03 5.18 13.87
N TRP A 92 5.18 3.94 14.32
CA TRP A 92 5.72 3.65 15.67
C TRP A 92 7.17 4.09 15.86
N ARG A 93 7.99 4.00 14.81
CA ARG A 93 9.38 4.48 14.85
C ARG A 93 9.51 5.97 14.56
N SER A 94 8.56 6.54 13.83
CA SER A 94 8.63 7.93 13.36
C SER A 94 8.08 8.93 14.37
N ILE A 95 7.11 8.52 15.20
CA ILE A 95 6.40 9.41 16.13
C ILE A 95 6.63 8.91 17.55
N PRO A 96 7.18 9.74 18.46
CA PRO A 96 7.60 9.30 19.80
C PRO A 96 6.43 8.86 20.70
N HIS A 97 5.25 9.48 20.55
CA HIS A 97 4.06 9.14 21.33
C HIS A 97 2.84 9.16 20.41
N ILE A 98 2.14 8.03 20.33
CA ILE A 98 0.91 7.88 19.56
C ILE A 98 -0.17 7.31 20.49
N ILE A 99 -1.35 7.92 20.48
CA ILE A 99 -2.51 7.46 21.22
C ILE A 99 -3.51 6.87 20.22
N VAL A 100 -3.77 5.57 20.32
CA VAL A 100 -4.86 4.91 19.58
C VAL A 100 -6.02 4.70 20.53
N THR A 101 -7.14 5.39 20.26
CA THR A 101 -8.36 5.26 21.05
C THR A 101 -9.53 4.93 20.14
N SER A 102 -10.31 3.92 20.52
CA SER A 102 -11.58 3.57 19.88
C SER A 102 -12.42 2.76 20.86
N ALA A 103 -13.75 2.94 20.80
CA ALA A 103 -14.70 2.22 21.65
C ALA A 103 -14.67 0.69 21.45
N THR A 104 -14.08 0.21 20.34
CA THR A 104 -14.14 -1.21 19.92
C THR A 104 -12.76 -1.84 19.68
N LEU A 105 -11.69 -1.35 20.33
CA LEU A 105 -10.33 -1.91 20.14
C LEU A 105 -10.17 -3.35 20.65
N ARG A 106 -11.05 -3.81 21.54
CA ARG A 106 -10.96 -5.15 22.13
C ARG A 106 -11.75 -6.16 21.33
N SER A 107 -11.13 -7.31 21.11
CA SER A 107 -11.81 -8.52 20.64
C SER A 107 -11.77 -9.56 21.75
N LEU A 108 -12.92 -10.19 22.04
CA LEU A 108 -13.04 -11.18 23.14
C LEU A 108 -12.48 -10.65 24.48
N ASN A 109 -12.82 -9.40 24.82
CA ASN A 109 -12.32 -8.71 26.02
C ASN A 109 -10.78 -8.59 26.13
N SER A 110 -10.06 -8.80 25.03
CA SER A 110 -8.60 -8.78 24.96
C SER A 110 -8.11 -7.84 23.86
N PHE A 111 -6.86 -7.38 23.98
CA PHE A 111 -6.21 -6.59 22.94
C PHE A 111 -5.38 -7.44 21.97
N PHE A 112 -5.34 -8.78 22.13
CA PHE A 112 -4.49 -9.66 21.32
C PHE A 112 -4.74 -9.54 19.81
N ALA A 113 -6.02 -9.41 19.41
CA ALA A 113 -6.37 -9.21 18.01
C ALA A 113 -5.82 -7.90 17.42
N PHE A 114 -5.65 -6.87 18.25
CA PHE A 114 -5.12 -5.57 17.84
C PHE A 114 -3.59 -5.51 17.92
N ALA A 115 -3.00 -6.05 18.98
CA ALA A 115 -1.54 -6.09 19.18
C ALA A 115 -0.83 -7.03 18.17
N GLY A 116 -1.56 -7.99 17.60
CA GLY A 116 -0.97 -9.05 16.80
C GLY A 116 -0.29 -10.11 17.68
N ASP A 117 0.17 -11.19 17.06
CA ASP A 117 0.72 -12.40 17.71
C ASP A 117 1.55 -12.13 18.98
N GLU A 118 1.40 -13.01 19.97
CA GLU A 118 1.92 -13.01 21.37
C GLU A 118 3.41 -12.62 21.53
N ARG A 119 4.18 -12.60 20.44
CA ARG A 119 5.61 -12.35 20.40
C ARG A 119 5.97 -10.86 20.51
N ALA A 120 5.12 -9.95 20.04
CA ALA A 120 5.40 -8.50 20.08
C ALA A 120 5.36 -7.92 21.51
N GLU A 121 4.52 -8.46 22.40
CA GLU A 121 4.51 -8.07 23.82
C GLU A 121 5.73 -8.58 24.58
N ARG A 122 6.21 -9.80 24.27
CA ARG A 122 7.38 -10.39 24.96
C ARG A 122 8.70 -9.73 24.59
N GLU A 123 8.81 -9.19 23.38
CA GLU A 123 10.06 -8.56 22.88
C GLU A 123 10.13 -7.05 23.16
N SER A 124 8.98 -6.36 23.22
CA SER A 124 8.95 -4.90 23.40
C SER A 124 9.05 -4.43 24.86
N GLY A 125 8.85 -5.31 25.84
CA GLY A 125 8.95 -4.99 27.27
C GLY A 125 8.03 -3.86 27.75
N ARG A 126 7.13 -3.37 26.87
CA ARG A 126 6.16 -2.33 27.16
C ARG A 126 4.79 -2.98 27.10
N PRO A 127 4.15 -3.26 28.25
CA PRO A 127 2.77 -3.70 28.22
C PRO A 127 1.96 -2.67 27.44
N PHE A 128 1.12 -3.13 26.52
CA PHE A 128 0.10 -2.29 25.92
C PHE A 128 -0.84 -1.87 27.06
N CYS A 129 -0.55 -0.73 27.70
CA CYS A 129 -1.33 -0.23 28.82
C CYS A 129 -2.67 0.29 28.30
N GLY A 130 -3.62 -0.61 28.07
CA GLY A 130 -5.02 -0.24 27.97
C GLY A 130 -5.45 0.33 29.31
N ALA A 131 -5.72 1.64 29.37
CA ALA A 131 -6.45 2.23 30.47
C ALA A 131 -7.86 1.61 30.46
N GLY A 132 -8.02 0.49 31.17
CA GLY A 132 -9.31 -0.12 31.39
C GLY A 132 -10.14 0.85 32.21
N PHE A 133 -11.06 1.56 31.57
CA PHE A 133 -12.19 2.12 32.29
C PHE A 133 -13.09 0.94 32.71
N PRO A 134 -13.28 0.69 34.01
CA PRO A 134 -14.35 -0.19 34.45
C PRO A 134 -15.68 0.46 34.05
N LEU A 135 -16.56 -0.33 33.42
CA LEU A 135 -17.99 -0.01 33.38
C LEU A 135 -18.59 -0.34 34.74
#